data_AF-A0A7Y0L8L1-F1
#
_entry.id   AF-A0A7Y0L8L1-F1
#
_cell.length_a   1.000
_cell.length_b   1.000
_cell.length_c   1.000
_cell.angle_alpha   90.00
_cell.angle_beta   90.00
_cell.angle_gamma   90.00
#
_symmetry.space_group_name_H-M   'P 1'
#
loop_
_entity.id
_entity.type
_entity.pdbx_description
1 polymer ?
#
loop_
_entity_poly.entity_id
_entity_poly.type
_entity_poly.pdbx_seq_one_letter_code
_entity_poly.pdbx_strand_id
1 'polypeptide(L)' 'MNRMRSKSIWSMIRMVLGSILGIIGFGTLSMGFVGLNGAQMGLGVFEILLGVFLALGALSPMRKASHQH' A
#
# COMPACT_ATOMS: atom_id res chain seq x y z
N MET A 1 14.38 26.10 -16.03
CA MET A 1 14.22 24.68 -16.44
C MET A 1 14.69 23.64 -15.40
N ASN A 2 15.08 24.02 -14.17
CA ASN A 2 15.61 23.06 -13.16
C ASN A 2 14.58 22.47 -12.17
N ARG A 3 13.38 23.04 -12.01
CA ARG A 3 12.38 22.56 -11.02
C ARG A 3 11.63 21.29 -11.44
N MET A 4 11.55 20.98 -12.74
CA MET A 4 10.80 19.81 -13.23
C MET A 4 11.54 18.47 -12.99
N ARG A 5 12.88 18.45 -13.04
CA ARG A 5 13.67 17.23 -12.76
C ARG A 5 13.60 16.78 -11.30
N SER A 6 13.60 17.72 -10.35
CA SER A 6 13.59 17.42 -8.91
C SER A 6 12.29 16.73 -8.46
N LYS A 7 11.12 17.15 -8.98
CA LYS A 7 9.83 16.50 -8.66
C LYS A 7 9.76 15.04 -9.15
N SER A 8 10.33 14.77 -10.32
CA SER A 8 10.35 13.41 -10.90
C SER A 8 11.22 12.46 -10.08
N ILE A 9 12.42 12.91 -9.69
CA ILE A 9 13.34 12.11 -8.86
C ILE A 9 12.71 11.78 -7.51
N TRP A 10 12.03 12.73 -6.87
CA TRP A 10 11.39 12.50 -5.58
C TRP A 10 10.17 11.58 -5.66
N SER A 11 9.40 11.65 -6.77
CA SER A 11 8.35 10.67 -7.06
C SER A 11 8.93 9.26 -7.24
N MET A 12 10.06 9.16 -7.94
CA MET A 12 10.75 7.89 -8.17
C MET A 12 11.27 7.29 -6.85
N ILE A 13 11.86 8.09 -5.99
CA ILE A 13 12.33 7.67 -4.65
C ILE A 13 11.15 7.18 -3.80
N ARG A 14 10.04 7.92 -3.77
CA ARG A 14 8.84 7.51 -3.03
C ARG A 14 8.26 6.20 -3.54
N MET A 15 8.25 6.00 -4.85
CA MET A 15 7.79 4.75 -5.46
C MET A 15 8.69 3.58 -5.06
N VAL A 16 10.02 3.74 -5.15
CA VAL A 16 10.99 2.71 -4.78
C VAL A 16 10.89 2.38 -3.29
N LEU A 17 10.82 3.40 -2.42
CA LEU A 17 10.63 3.20 -0.98
C LEU A 17 9.31 2.49 -0.67
N GLY A 18 8.22 2.89 -1.33
CA GLY A 18 6.92 2.23 -1.20
C GLY A 18 6.98 0.75 -1.60
N SER A 19 7.66 0.43 -2.70
CA SER A 19 7.85 -0.95 -3.15
C SER A 19 8.70 -1.77 -2.17
N ILE A 20 9.81 -1.23 -1.67
CA ILE A 20 10.67 -1.91 -0.68
C ILE A 20 9.88 -2.19 0.60
N LEU A 21 9.16 -1.20 1.12
CA LEU A 21 8.31 -1.36 2.30
C LEU A 21 7.19 -2.38 2.06
N GLY A 22 6.59 -2.39 0.86
CA GLY A 22 5.60 -3.38 0.47
C GLY A 22 6.15 -4.80 0.44
N ILE A 23 7.35 -5.00 -0.12
CA ILE A 23 8.00 -6.32 -0.19
C ILE A 23 8.39 -6.81 1.20
N ILE A 24 8.97 -5.96 2.05
CA ILE A 24 9.35 -6.32 3.43
C ILE A 24 8.10 -6.64 4.27
N GLY A 25 7.05 -5.81 4.14
CA GLY A 25 5.77 -6.03 4.82
C GLY A 25 5.12 -7.35 4.39
N PHE A 26 5.08 -7.62 3.09
CA PHE A 26 4.59 -8.88 2.56
C PHE A 26 5.43 -10.07 3.02
N GLY A 27 6.75 -9.95 3.03
CA GLY A 27 7.67 -10.98 3.54
C GLY A 27 7.43 -11.29 5.01
N THR A 28 7.25 -10.26 5.84
CA THR A 28 6.97 -10.39 7.28
C THR A 28 5.64 -11.09 7.53
N LEU A 29 4.60 -10.69 6.79
CA LEU A 29 3.30 -11.35 6.84
C LEU A 29 3.40 -12.80 6.37
N SER A 30 4.11 -13.06 5.26
CA SER A 30 4.30 -14.40 4.70
C SER A 30 4.99 -15.36 5.68
N MET A 31 5.98 -14.90 6.46
CA MET A 31 6.61 -15.70 7.52
C MET A 31 5.63 -16.06 8.63
N GLY A 32 4.73 -15.13 8.99
CA GLY A 32 3.62 -15.40 9.91
C GLY A 32 2.65 -16.45 9.36
N PHE A 33 2.47 -16.53 8.04
CA PHE A 33 1.60 -17.51 7.37
C PHE A 33 2.21 -18.90 7.22
N VAL A 34 3.54 -19.08 7.30
CA VAL A 34 4.20 -20.40 7.18
C VAL A 34 3.77 -21.37 8.30
N GLY A 35 3.28 -20.86 9.44
CA GLY A 35 2.79 -21.67 10.56
C GLY A 35 1.26 -21.81 10.64
N LEU A 36 0.49 -21.27 9.69
CA LEU A 36 -0.96 -21.14 9.81
C LEU A 36 -1.68 -22.24 9.01
N ASN A 37 -2.65 -22.89 9.66
CA ASN A 37 -3.57 -23.83 9.01
C ASN A 37 -4.32 -23.09 7.89
N GLY A 38 -4.66 -23.72 6.76
CA GLY A 38 -5.19 -23.03 5.57
C GLY A 38 -6.41 -22.14 5.85
N ALA A 39 -7.18 -22.45 6.89
CA ALA A 39 -8.27 -21.61 7.39
C ALA A 39 -7.81 -20.24 7.93
N GLN A 40 -6.71 -20.18 8.69
CA GLN A 40 -6.13 -18.94 9.22
C GLN A 40 -5.50 -18.10 8.11
N MET A 41 -4.90 -18.74 7.11
CA MET A 41 -4.40 -18.04 5.92
C MET A 41 -5.56 -17.40 5.14
N GLY A 42 -6.69 -18.10 5.00
CA GLY A 42 -7.92 -17.55 4.41
C GLY A 42 -8.47 -16.35 5.19
N LEU A 43 -8.49 -16.41 6.53
CA LEU A 43 -8.89 -15.29 7.37
C LEU A 43 -7.96 -14.08 7.21
N GLY A 44 -6.65 -14.29 7.18
CA GLY A 44 -5.69 -13.20 6.97
C GLY A 44 -5.83 -12.53 5.60
N VAL A 45 -6.07 -13.30 4.54
CA VAL A 45 -6.36 -12.74 3.21
C VAL A 45 -7.67 -11.95 3.22
N PHE A 46 -8.71 -12.45 3.89
CA PHE A 46 -9.98 -11.76 4.01
C PHE A 46 -9.85 -10.44 4.77
N GLU A 47 -9.10 -10.40 5.88
CA GLU A 47 -8.81 -9.17 6.62
C GLU A 47 -8.05 -8.14 5.78
N ILE A 48 -7.05 -8.57 4.99
CA ILE A 48 -6.32 -7.68 4.08
C ILE A 48 -7.29 -7.09 3.05
N LEU A 49 -8.15 -7.90 2.43
CA LEU A 49 -9.13 -7.43 1.46
C LEU A 49 -10.13 -6.45 2.09
N LEU A 50 -10.61 -6.74 3.30
CA LEU A 50 -11.52 -5.86 4.03
C LEU A 50 -10.83 -4.52 4.37
N GLY A 51 -9.60 -4.56 4.86
CA GLY A 51 -8.81 -3.39 5.19
C GLY A 51 -8.53 -2.52 3.96
N VAL A 52 -8.19 -3.14 2.82
CA VAL A 52 -8.01 -2.45 1.54
C VAL A 52 -9.33 -1.86 1.04
N PHE A 53 -10.44 -2.59 1.16
CA PHE A 53 -11.76 -2.10 0.77
C PHE A 53 -12.18 -0.87 1.60
N LEU A 54 -11.96 -0.91 2.92
CA LEU A 54 -12.23 0.23 3.80
C LEU A 54 -11.27 1.39 3.55
N ALA A 55 -9.98 1.14 3.35
CA ALA A 55 -9.00 2.18 3.05
C ALA A 55 -9.32 2.86 1.70
N LEU A 56 -9.62 2.10 0.66
CA LEU A 56 -10.04 2.64 -0.64
C LEU A 56 -11.41 3.30 -0.54
N GLY A 57 -12.37 2.72 0.18
CA GLY A 57 -13.70 3.29 0.37
C GLY A 57 -13.67 4.61 1.15
N ALA A 58 -12.82 4.72 2.18
CA ALA A 58 -12.66 5.93 2.99
C ALA A 58 -11.83 7.00 2.28
N LEU A 59 -10.77 6.61 1.55
CA LEU A 59 -9.88 7.56 0.87
C LEU A 59 -10.32 7.93 -0.55
N SER A 60 -11.16 7.11 -1.21
CA SER A 60 -11.75 7.40 -2.53
C SER A 60 -12.54 8.72 -2.59
N PRO A 61 -13.44 9.04 -1.64
CA PRO A 61 -14.14 10.32 -1.65
C PRO A 61 -13.22 11.52 -1.37
N MET A 62 -12.14 11.34 -0.59
CA MET A 62 -11.18 12.42 -0.30
C MET A 62 -10.35 12.86 -1.51
N ARG A 63 -10.21 12.03 -2.55
CA ARG A 63 -9.44 12.39 -3.75
C ARG A 63 -10.11 13.49 -4.59
N LYS A 64 -11.43 13.68 -4.48
CA LYS A 64 -12.16 14.74 -5.19
C LYS A 64 -11.98 16.14 -4.59
N ALA A 65 -11.61 16.24 -3.30
CA ALA A 65 -11.49 17.54 -2.63
C ALA A 65 -10.17 18.26 -2.92
N SER A 66 -9.12 17.56 -3.38
CA SER A 66 -7.77 18.13 -3.50
C SER A 66 -7.48 18.85 -4.85
N HIS A 67 -8.47 18.98 -5.73
CA HIS A 67 -8.30 19.68 -7.02
C HIS A 67 -8.94 21.08 -7.08
N GLN A 68 -9.45 21.59 -5.95
CA GLN A 68 -10.14 22.89 -5.90
C GLN A 68 -9.45 23.98 -5.06
N HIS A 69 -8.14 23.85 -4.78
CA HIS A 69 -7.38 24.92 -4.12
C HIS A 69 -6.02 25.15 -4.76
#